data_AF-A0A8C4Q7I1-F1
#
_entry.id   AF-A0A8C4Q7I1-F1
#
_cell.length_a   1.000
_cell.length_b   1.000
_cell.length_c   1.000
_cell.angle_alpha   90.00
_cell.angle_beta   90.00
_cell.angle_gamma   90.00
#
_symmetry.space_group_name_H-M   'P 1'
#
loop_
_entity.id
_entity.type
_entity.pdbx_description
1 polymer ?
#
loop_
_entity_poly.entity_id
_entity_poly.type
_entity_poly.pdbx_seq_one_letter_code
_entity_poly.pdbx_strand_id
1 'polypeptide(L)'
;MYNVEPFFVSLSLYDMRSNRKISADFHVDLNSTATRGFLPRDQQTYDNSNCQLQAVFTISDPHPDILLVARIEKVLQGSVAQCTEPYLKPGDSKTAQKVLKQARLVCSHLGHYRMPFAWAARQVFHDESGHLDRKLGFSALYRQEATRIGHDDFIRQLSDFHRQEKITKLQSIPGTLDIILEVTRSENPGHSFRKSNRRQPLCEIDEFVPECAHLARPHLFYANRLYVYPRHLRYDAQKIFPKARNLAVCVEFRDSDEPNAHPPQCIYGKPGSPVFTRCANTAILHHQLCGGG
;
A
#
# COMPACT_ATOMS: atom_id res chain seq x y z
N MET A 1 16.31 -12.80 9.02
CA MET A 1 16.86 -12.49 7.67
C MET A 1 16.54 -11.02 7.42
N TYR A 2 17.55 -10.15 7.37
CA TYR A 2 17.33 -8.71 7.21
C TYR A 2 17.02 -8.40 5.75
N ASN A 3 16.07 -7.51 5.49
CA ASN A 3 15.83 -6.99 4.14
C ASN A 3 17.12 -6.36 3.61
N VAL A 4 17.51 -6.70 2.38
CA VAL A 4 18.73 -6.20 1.72
C VAL A 4 18.56 -4.78 1.14
N GLU A 5 17.32 -4.29 1.09
CA GLU A 5 16.92 -2.98 0.59
C GLU A 5 15.59 -2.54 1.23
N PRO A 6 15.20 -1.26 1.12
CA PRO A 6 13.96 -0.80 1.73
C PRO A 6 12.71 -1.22 0.95
N PHE A 7 11.70 -1.73 1.68
CA PHE A 7 10.37 -2.04 1.18
C PHE A 7 9.31 -1.21 1.92
N PHE A 8 8.24 -0.85 1.23
CA PHE A 8 7.16 -0.04 1.76
C PHE A 8 5.87 -0.82 1.65
N VAL A 9 5.21 -1.05 2.79
CA VAL A 9 4.02 -1.88 2.86
C VAL A 9 2.81 -1.00 3.13
N SER A 10 1.73 -1.23 2.40
CA SER A 10 0.41 -0.68 2.73
C SER A 10 -0.63 -1.79 2.83
N LEU A 11 -1.56 -1.63 3.76
CA LEU A 11 -2.65 -2.55 4.03
C LEU A 11 -3.97 -1.84 3.76
N SER A 12 -4.88 -2.49 3.03
CA SER A 12 -6.25 -2.02 2.87
C SER A 12 -7.22 -3.18 2.72
N LEU A 13 -8.49 -2.92 3.07
CA LEU A 13 -9.57 -3.87 2.94
C LEU A 13 -10.26 -3.73 1.59
N TYR A 14 -10.61 -4.86 1.00
CA TYR A 14 -11.34 -4.96 -0.25
C TYR A 14 -12.51 -5.92 -0.07
N ASP A 15 -13.66 -5.55 -0.64
CA ASP A 15 -14.86 -6.38 -0.67
C ASP A 15 -15.03 -6.93 -2.10
N MET A 16 -14.95 -8.26 -2.23
CA MET A 16 -15.07 -8.95 -3.52
C MET A 16 -16.53 -9.16 -3.96
N ARG A 17 -17.53 -8.98 -3.10
CA ARG A 17 -18.95 -8.95 -3.51
C ARG A 17 -19.24 -7.68 -4.27
N SER A 18 -18.76 -6.55 -3.76
CA SER A 18 -18.96 -5.23 -4.36
C SER A 18 -17.83 -4.77 -5.27
N ASN A 19 -16.78 -5.59 -5.45
CA ASN A 19 -15.64 -5.35 -6.35
C ASN A 19 -14.96 -3.99 -6.11
N ARG A 20 -14.70 -3.64 -4.84
CA ARG A 20 -14.11 -2.35 -4.49
C ARG A 20 -13.23 -2.41 -3.24
N LYS A 21 -12.42 -1.37 -3.08
CA LYS A 21 -11.70 -1.07 -1.84
C LYS A 21 -12.65 -0.42 -0.83
N ILE A 22 -12.62 -0.88 0.42
CA ILE A 22 -13.54 -0.46 1.49
C ILE A 22 -12.85 0.20 2.68
N SER A 23 -11.54 0.45 2.61
CA SER A 23 -10.82 1.22 3.64
C SER A 23 -9.76 2.15 3.06
N ALA A 24 -9.36 3.15 3.82
CA ALA A 24 -8.11 3.88 3.57
C ALA A 24 -6.88 2.95 3.66
N ASP A 25 -5.73 3.42 3.18
CA ASP A 25 -4.47 2.67 3.29
C ASP A 25 -3.82 2.88 4.66
N PHE A 26 -3.50 1.77 5.31
CA PHE A 26 -2.61 1.75 6.47
C PHE A 26 -1.19 1.49 6.01
N HIS A 27 -0.32 2.50 6.11
CA HIS A 27 1.08 2.37 5.72
C HIS A 27 1.93 1.89 6.89
N VAL A 28 2.79 0.90 6.63
CA VAL A 28 3.66 0.27 7.63
C VAL A 28 5.12 0.40 7.22
N ASP A 29 5.97 0.77 8.17
CA ASP A 29 7.42 0.79 7.98
C ASP A 29 8.09 -0.38 8.68
N LEU A 30 8.53 -1.35 7.89
CA LEU A 30 9.24 -2.55 8.33
C LEU A 30 10.76 -2.44 8.10
N ASN A 31 11.26 -1.26 7.71
CA ASN A 31 12.66 -1.08 7.33
C ASN A 31 13.56 -1.01 8.57
N SER A 32 14.69 -1.72 8.52
CA SER A 32 15.74 -1.59 9.53
C SER A 32 16.41 -0.22 9.45
N THR A 33 17.07 0.21 10.53
CA THR A 33 17.91 1.42 10.54
C THR A 33 18.93 1.43 9.39
N ALA A 34 19.50 0.27 9.06
CA ALA A 34 20.47 0.13 7.97
C ALA A 34 19.85 0.44 6.60
N THR A 35 18.70 -0.16 6.29
CA THR A 35 18.00 0.04 5.01
C THR A 35 17.38 1.45 4.90
N ARG A 36 16.96 2.05 6.02
CA ARG A 36 16.52 3.46 6.05
C ARG A 36 17.66 4.42 5.72
N GLY A 37 18.88 4.10 6.16
CA GLY A 37 20.07 4.89 5.84
C GLY A 37 20.38 5.01 4.34
N PHE A 38 19.72 4.22 3.48
CA PHE A 38 19.85 4.36 2.03
C PHE A 38 18.94 5.45 1.46
N LEU A 39 17.85 5.80 2.16
CA LEU A 39 16.84 6.75 1.69
C LEU A 39 17.29 8.21 1.86
N PRO A 40 16.65 9.17 1.20
CA PRO A 40 16.90 10.61 1.40
C PRO A 40 16.74 11.05 2.86
N ARG A 41 17.50 12.06 3.30
CA ARG A 41 17.61 12.47 4.72
C ARG A 41 16.26 12.88 5.35
N ASP A 42 15.38 13.48 4.57
CA ASP A 42 14.02 13.86 4.95
C ASP A 42 13.12 12.65 5.26
N GLN A 43 13.49 11.47 4.76
CA GLN A 43 12.85 10.18 5.06
C GLN A 43 13.58 9.37 6.16
N GLN A 44 14.75 9.83 6.60
CA GLN A 44 15.58 9.15 7.61
C GLN A 44 15.32 9.63 9.04
N THR A 45 14.80 10.85 9.20
CA THR A 45 14.89 11.63 10.45
C THR A 45 13.71 11.46 11.39
N TYR A 46 12.63 10.79 10.99
CA TYR A 46 11.45 10.63 11.84
C TYR A 46 11.61 9.44 12.79
N ASP A 47 11.61 9.77 14.08
CA ASP A 47 11.87 8.86 15.20
C ASP A 47 11.06 7.55 15.14
N ASN A 48 11.75 6.44 15.43
CA ASN A 48 11.18 5.10 15.58
C ASN A 48 10.00 5.00 16.58
N SER A 49 9.81 6.02 17.43
CA SER A 49 8.72 6.06 18.42
C SER A 49 7.33 6.22 17.80
N ASN A 50 7.23 6.66 16.54
CA ASN A 50 5.97 6.84 15.82
C ASN A 50 5.71 5.82 14.70
N CYS A 51 6.49 4.73 14.61
CA CYS A 51 6.19 3.64 13.67
C CYS A 51 4.87 2.96 14.08
N GLN A 52 3.76 3.38 13.47
CA GLN A 52 2.47 2.73 13.60
C GLN A 52 2.55 1.35 12.95
N LEU A 53 2.78 0.33 13.78
CA LEU A 53 2.71 -1.09 13.38
C LEU A 53 1.33 -1.69 13.68
N GLN A 54 0.43 -0.91 14.29
CA GLN A 54 -0.89 -1.34 14.70
C GLN A 54 -1.94 -0.41 14.10
N ALA A 55 -3.01 -1.02 13.61
CA ALA A 55 -4.17 -0.32 13.08
C ALA A 55 -5.46 -1.01 13.52
N VAL A 56 -6.52 -0.23 13.65
CA VAL A 56 -7.89 -0.70 13.83
C VAL A 56 -8.68 -0.36 12.58
N PHE A 57 -9.35 -1.37 12.04
CA PHE A 57 -10.29 -1.24 10.93
C PHE A 57 -11.71 -1.45 11.46
N THR A 58 -12.62 -0.58 11.04
CA THR A 58 -14.06 -0.79 11.23
C THR A 58 -14.60 -1.46 9.98
N ILE A 59 -15.43 -2.48 10.16
CA ILE A 59 -16.11 -3.20 9.07
C ILE A 59 -17.59 -3.26 9.45
N SER A 60 -18.40 -2.51 8.72
CA SER A 60 -19.83 -2.33 9.00
C SER A 60 -20.68 -3.51 8.51
N ASP A 61 -20.24 -4.23 7.47
CA ASP A 61 -20.90 -5.41 6.92
C ASP A 61 -19.90 -6.57 6.75
N PRO A 62 -19.62 -7.35 7.81
CA PRO A 62 -18.59 -8.39 7.78
C PRO A 62 -19.07 -9.68 7.08
N HIS A 63 -18.27 -10.20 6.16
CA HIS A 63 -18.59 -11.42 5.38
C HIS A 63 -17.31 -12.08 4.82
N PRO A 64 -17.35 -13.35 4.34
CA PRO A 64 -16.12 -14.09 4.00
C PRO A 64 -15.37 -13.52 2.80
N ASP A 65 -16.05 -12.83 1.87
CA ASP A 65 -15.42 -12.23 0.69
C ASP A 65 -14.65 -10.90 0.95
N ILE A 66 -14.41 -10.55 2.22
CA ILE A 66 -13.55 -9.42 2.58
C ILE A 66 -12.09 -9.87 2.68
N LEU A 67 -11.24 -9.23 1.89
CA LEU A 67 -9.80 -9.46 1.84
C LEU A 67 -9.04 -8.30 2.48
N LEU A 68 -8.11 -8.63 3.38
CA LEU A 68 -7.04 -7.73 3.76
C LEU A 68 -5.89 -7.91 2.77
N VAL A 69 -5.55 -6.84 2.06
CA VAL A 69 -4.56 -6.87 0.98
C VAL A 69 -3.33 -6.06 1.40
N ALA A 70 -2.16 -6.68 1.33
CA ALA A 70 -0.88 -6.03 1.48
C ALA A 70 -0.33 -5.69 0.09
N ARG A 71 -0.02 -4.41 -0.14
CA ARG A 71 0.77 -3.97 -1.30
C ARG A 71 2.18 -3.66 -0.85
N ILE A 72 3.15 -4.14 -1.62
CA ILE A 72 4.57 -3.96 -1.36
C ILE A 72 5.15 -3.15 -2.51
N GLU A 73 5.74 -2.01 -2.17
CA GLU A 73 6.50 -1.16 -3.09
C GLU A 73 7.99 -1.22 -2.73
N LYS A 74 8.84 -0.94 -3.72
CA LYS A 74 10.27 -0.70 -3.51
C LYS A 74 10.69 0.61 -4.18
N VAL A 75 11.94 1.02 -3.99
CA VAL A 75 12.49 2.16 -4.74
C VAL A 75 12.51 1.84 -6.24
N LEU A 76 12.15 2.81 -7.08
CA LEU A 76 12.10 2.66 -8.52
C LEU A 76 13.45 2.17 -9.09
N GLN A 77 13.42 1.02 -9.76
CA GLN A 77 14.58 0.39 -10.38
C GLN A 77 14.13 -0.55 -11.48
N GLY A 78 14.41 -0.26 -12.75
CA GLY A 78 14.15 -1.21 -13.85
C GLY A 78 12.70 -1.74 -13.90
N SER A 79 12.44 -2.78 -14.71
CA SER A 79 11.10 -3.40 -14.75
C SER A 79 10.83 -4.24 -13.50
N VAL A 80 9.55 -4.47 -13.16
CA VAL A 80 9.20 -5.31 -11.99
C VAL A 80 9.82 -6.71 -12.12
N ALA A 81 9.75 -7.32 -13.30
CA ALA A 81 10.33 -8.64 -13.57
C ALA A 81 11.85 -8.69 -13.29
N GLN A 82 12.60 -7.70 -13.79
CA GLN A 82 14.05 -7.59 -13.56
C GLN A 82 14.38 -7.40 -12.08
N CYS A 83 13.57 -6.60 -11.37
CA CYS A 83 13.76 -6.36 -9.96
C CYS A 83 13.46 -7.57 -9.09
N THR A 84 12.51 -8.42 -9.49
CA THR A 84 12.16 -9.62 -8.73
C THR A 84 13.11 -10.78 -8.98
N GLU A 85 13.76 -10.85 -10.13
CA GLU A 85 14.62 -11.98 -10.52
C GLU A 85 15.66 -12.40 -9.46
N PRO A 86 16.38 -11.47 -8.79
CA PRO A 86 17.36 -11.82 -7.77
C PRO A 86 16.76 -12.51 -6.53
N TYR A 87 15.45 -12.36 -6.30
CA TYR A 87 14.74 -12.93 -5.15
C TYR A 87 14.15 -14.31 -5.43
N LEU A 88 13.96 -14.68 -6.70
CA LEU A 88 13.29 -15.93 -7.08
C LEU A 88 14.17 -17.17 -6.89
N LYS A 89 15.50 -17.00 -6.94
CA LYS A 89 16.46 -18.09 -6.76
C LYS A 89 16.91 -18.11 -5.30
N PRO A 90 17.19 -19.29 -4.72
CA PRO A 90 17.81 -19.36 -3.40
C PRO A 90 19.09 -18.51 -3.39
N GLY A 91 19.09 -17.48 -2.56
CA GLY A 91 20.11 -16.43 -2.60
C GLY A 91 21.46 -16.96 -2.15
N ASP A 92 22.48 -16.77 -2.99
CA ASP A 92 23.87 -16.86 -2.55
C ASP A 92 24.35 -15.50 -2.02
N SER A 93 25.40 -15.51 -1.20
CA SER A 93 25.96 -14.30 -0.60
C SER A 93 26.37 -13.26 -1.66
N LYS A 94 26.83 -13.72 -2.83
CA LYS A 94 27.21 -12.84 -3.96
C LYS A 94 26.02 -12.07 -4.53
N THR A 95 24.89 -12.74 -4.75
CA THR A 95 23.66 -12.09 -5.23
C THR A 95 23.14 -11.10 -4.21
N ALA A 96 23.11 -11.46 -2.92
CA ALA A 96 22.70 -10.56 -1.85
C ALA A 96 23.57 -9.29 -1.79
N GLN A 97 24.89 -9.42 -1.90
CA GLN A 97 25.82 -8.28 -1.95
C GLN A 97 25.62 -7.41 -3.19
N LYS A 98 25.36 -8.01 -4.35
CA LYS A 98 25.05 -7.28 -5.59
C LYS A 98 23.77 -6.47 -5.45
N VAL A 99 22.71 -7.08 -4.91
CA VAL A 99 21.42 -6.41 -4.65
C VAL A 99 21.61 -5.26 -3.67
N LEU A 100 22.32 -5.49 -2.55
CA LEU A 100 22.61 -4.45 -1.56
C LEU A 100 23.39 -3.26 -2.15
N LYS A 101 24.44 -3.53 -2.94
CA LYS A 101 25.23 -2.47 -3.60
C LYS A 101 24.37 -1.65 -4.56
N GLN A 102 23.53 -2.33 -5.35
CA GLN A 102 22.63 -1.68 -6.29
C GLN A 102 21.55 -0.87 -5.56
N ALA A 103 20.98 -1.41 -4.50
CA ALA A 103 19.98 -0.73 -3.69
C ALA A 103 20.52 0.58 -3.12
N ARG A 104 21.75 0.60 -2.58
CA ARG A 104 22.39 1.83 -2.09
C ARG A 104 22.49 2.91 -3.17
N LEU A 105 22.96 2.52 -4.36
CA LEU A 105 23.09 3.43 -5.50
C LEU A 105 21.73 3.96 -5.97
N VAL A 106 20.74 3.10 -6.08
CA VAL A 106 19.41 3.50 -6.55
C VAL A 106 18.73 4.40 -5.51
N CYS A 107 18.79 4.05 -4.22
CA CYS A 107 18.14 4.85 -3.18
C CYS A 107 18.73 6.26 -3.07
N SER A 108 20.03 6.45 -3.31
CA SER A 108 20.64 7.79 -3.30
C SER A 108 20.15 8.69 -4.44
N HIS A 109 19.75 8.12 -5.57
CA HIS A 109 19.32 8.88 -6.75
C HIS A 109 17.80 8.97 -6.91
N LEU A 110 17.09 7.88 -6.59
CA LEU A 110 15.66 7.70 -6.86
C LEU A 110 14.87 7.41 -5.58
N GLY A 111 15.45 7.63 -4.40
CA GLY A 111 14.83 7.25 -3.13
C GLY A 111 13.49 7.92 -2.80
N HIS A 112 13.10 8.98 -3.52
CA HIS A 112 11.75 9.56 -3.41
C HIS A 112 10.70 8.85 -4.27
N TYR A 113 11.13 8.04 -5.24
CA TYR A 113 10.26 7.39 -6.21
C TYR A 113 10.10 5.91 -5.87
N ARG A 114 8.85 5.48 -5.82
CA ARG A 114 8.49 4.09 -5.55
C ARG A 114 8.01 3.41 -6.83
N MET A 115 8.09 2.09 -6.85
CA MET A 115 7.48 1.25 -7.87
C MET A 115 6.77 0.07 -7.20
N PRO A 116 5.69 -0.46 -7.80
CA PRO A 116 5.08 -1.68 -7.31
C PRO A 116 6.04 -2.87 -7.42
N PHE A 117 6.01 -3.74 -6.41
CA PHE A 117 6.91 -4.90 -6.32
C PHE A 117 6.13 -6.20 -6.19
N ALA A 118 5.31 -6.29 -5.15
CA ALA A 118 4.57 -7.49 -4.82
C ALA A 118 3.26 -7.16 -4.11
N TRP A 119 2.40 -8.17 -3.97
CA TRP A 119 1.20 -8.09 -3.16
C TRP A 119 0.92 -9.44 -2.50
N ALA A 120 0.17 -9.41 -1.41
CA ALA A 120 -0.33 -10.61 -0.74
C ALA A 120 -1.73 -10.31 -0.22
N ALA A 121 -2.54 -11.34 -0.02
CA ALA A 121 -3.90 -11.19 0.47
C ALA A 121 -4.19 -12.24 1.55
N ARG A 122 -5.15 -11.89 2.41
CA ARG A 122 -5.68 -12.77 3.44
C ARG A 122 -7.18 -12.53 3.56
N GLN A 123 -7.95 -13.61 3.61
CA GLN A 123 -9.36 -13.56 3.96
C GLN A 123 -9.53 -13.17 5.43
N VAL A 124 -10.40 -12.21 5.72
CA VAL A 124 -10.58 -11.69 7.08
C VAL A 124 -11.53 -12.56 7.90
N PHE A 125 -12.66 -12.95 7.31
CA PHE A 125 -13.72 -13.70 7.98
C PHE A 125 -13.89 -15.07 7.35
N HIS A 126 -14.23 -16.10 8.14
CA HIS A 126 -14.46 -17.45 7.60
C HIS A 126 -15.93 -17.78 7.34
N ASP A 127 -16.86 -16.93 7.80
CA ASP A 127 -18.30 -17.15 7.67
C ASP A 127 -19.09 -15.84 7.48
N GLU A 128 -20.37 -15.97 7.11
CA GLU A 128 -21.33 -14.86 6.96
C GLU A 128 -21.68 -14.19 8.30
N SER A 129 -21.30 -14.80 9.43
CA SER A 129 -21.54 -14.21 10.76
C SER A 129 -20.43 -13.22 11.16
N GLY A 130 -19.42 -13.03 10.30
CA GLY A 130 -18.33 -12.10 10.54
C GLY A 130 -17.33 -12.59 11.59
N HIS A 131 -17.21 -13.91 11.78
CA HIS A 131 -16.19 -14.44 12.67
C HIS A 131 -14.81 -14.38 12.01
N LEU A 132 -13.89 -13.69 12.67
CA LEU A 132 -12.51 -13.52 12.22
C LEU A 132 -11.82 -14.89 12.07
N ASP A 133 -11.18 -15.12 10.92
CA ASP A 133 -10.30 -16.27 10.75
C ASP A 133 -8.92 -15.98 11.35
N ARG A 134 -8.64 -16.54 12.53
CA ARG A 134 -7.35 -16.37 13.22
C ARG A 134 -6.27 -17.34 12.76
N LYS A 135 -6.65 -18.42 12.05
CA LYS A 135 -5.73 -19.51 11.67
C LYS A 135 -5.07 -19.25 10.33
N LEU A 136 -5.75 -18.55 9.43
CA LEU A 136 -5.19 -18.21 8.13
C LEU A 136 -4.04 -17.21 8.26
N GLY A 137 -2.91 -17.51 7.65
CA GLY A 137 -1.85 -16.53 7.40
C GLY A 137 -2.12 -15.70 6.15
N PHE A 138 -1.21 -14.78 5.85
CA PHE A 138 -1.18 -14.19 4.51
C PHE A 138 -0.79 -15.25 3.48
N SER A 139 -1.24 -15.03 2.24
CA SER A 139 -0.74 -15.77 1.09
C SER A 139 0.77 -15.60 0.92
N ALA A 140 1.33 -16.36 -0.03
CA ALA A 140 2.65 -16.03 -0.55
C ALA A 140 2.69 -14.60 -1.11
N LEU A 141 3.89 -14.03 -1.21
CA LEU A 141 4.11 -12.74 -1.84
C LEU A 141 4.07 -12.94 -3.36
N TYR A 142 3.03 -12.48 -4.03
CA TYR A 142 2.93 -12.56 -5.49
C TYR A 142 3.55 -11.34 -6.14
N ARG A 143 4.36 -11.55 -7.18
CA ARG A 143 4.89 -10.47 -8.00
C ARG A 143 3.76 -9.60 -8.55
N GLN A 144 3.94 -8.28 -8.50
CA GLN A 144 3.05 -7.36 -9.19
C GLN A 144 3.34 -7.36 -10.70
N GLU A 145 2.42 -7.88 -11.50
CA GLU A 145 2.55 -7.83 -12.95
C GLU A 145 2.30 -6.41 -13.47
N ALA A 146 3.19 -5.89 -14.31
CA ALA A 146 3.09 -4.55 -14.89
C ALA A 146 1.78 -4.33 -15.67
N THR A 147 1.27 -5.39 -16.29
CA THR A 147 0.04 -5.39 -17.07
C THR A 147 -1.24 -5.44 -16.23
N ARG A 148 -1.14 -5.61 -14.90
CA ARG A 148 -2.29 -5.76 -13.99
C ARG A 148 -2.23 -4.79 -12.81
N ILE A 149 -1.85 -3.55 -13.09
CA ILE A 149 -1.68 -2.50 -12.07
C ILE A 149 -2.91 -1.60 -11.96
N GLY A 150 -3.71 -1.52 -13.02
CA GLY A 150 -4.95 -0.76 -13.02
C GLY A 150 -5.87 -1.23 -11.90
N HIS A 151 -6.66 -0.31 -11.34
CA HIS A 151 -7.59 -0.61 -10.26
C HIS A 151 -8.51 -1.79 -10.61
N ASP A 152 -9.16 -1.73 -11.77
CA ASP A 152 -10.09 -2.77 -12.22
C ASP A 152 -9.39 -4.11 -12.51
N ASP A 153 -8.15 -4.08 -13.02
CA ASP A 153 -7.34 -5.29 -13.21
C ASP A 153 -6.97 -5.95 -11.88
N PHE A 154 -6.61 -5.12 -10.90
CA PHE A 154 -6.24 -5.58 -9.57
C PHE A 154 -7.44 -6.14 -8.82
N ILE A 155 -8.61 -5.49 -8.91
CA ILE A 155 -9.87 -6.03 -8.36
C ILE A 155 -10.17 -7.40 -9.01
N ARG A 156 -10.11 -7.52 -10.34
CA ARG A 156 -10.30 -8.81 -11.02
C ARG A 156 -9.30 -9.88 -10.57
N GLN A 157 -8.05 -9.49 -10.31
CA GLN A 157 -7.03 -10.39 -9.79
C GLN A 157 -7.36 -10.87 -8.37
N LEU A 158 -7.90 -10.00 -7.51
CA LEU A 158 -8.36 -10.34 -6.16
C LEU A 158 -9.64 -11.20 -6.18
N SER A 159 -10.58 -10.95 -7.09
CA SER A 159 -11.78 -11.80 -7.21
C SER A 159 -11.42 -13.24 -7.60
N ASP A 160 -10.39 -13.42 -8.43
CA ASP A 160 -9.83 -14.72 -8.82
C ASP A 160 -8.94 -15.36 -7.73
N PHE A 161 -8.68 -14.69 -6.60
CA PHE A 161 -7.75 -15.14 -5.55
C PHE A 161 -8.16 -16.45 -4.88
N HIS A 162 -9.45 -16.79 -4.86
CA HIS A 162 -9.91 -18.06 -4.27
C HIS A 162 -9.76 -19.26 -5.22
N ARG A 163 -9.39 -19.02 -6.49
CA ARG A 163 -9.32 -20.05 -7.54
C ARG A 163 -7.91 -20.61 -7.66
N GLN A 164 -7.69 -21.83 -7.18
CA GLN A 164 -6.37 -22.49 -7.16
C GLN A 164 -5.67 -22.48 -8.54
N GLU A 165 -6.42 -22.72 -9.62
CA GLU A 165 -5.95 -22.68 -11.02
C GLU A 165 -5.42 -21.31 -11.48
N LYS A 166 -5.84 -20.22 -10.83
CA LYS A 166 -5.42 -18.84 -11.10
C LYS A 166 -4.22 -18.48 -10.23
N ILE A 167 -4.28 -18.82 -8.94
CA ILE A 167 -3.20 -18.56 -7.97
C ILE A 167 -1.89 -19.22 -8.40
N THR A 168 -1.95 -20.47 -8.85
CA THR A 168 -0.78 -21.25 -9.30
C THR A 168 -0.06 -20.64 -10.51
N LYS A 169 -0.70 -19.73 -11.25
CA LYS A 169 -0.09 -18.99 -12.36
C LYS A 169 0.64 -17.72 -11.91
N LEU A 170 0.44 -17.30 -10.65
CA LEU A 170 1.11 -16.13 -10.10
C LEU A 170 2.54 -16.49 -9.70
N GLN A 171 3.50 -15.64 -10.05
CA GLN A 171 4.88 -15.84 -9.63
C GLN A 171 5.02 -15.46 -8.15
N SER A 172 5.30 -16.45 -7.32
CA SER A 172 5.62 -16.25 -5.90
C SER A 172 7.06 -15.76 -5.73
N ILE A 173 7.25 -14.79 -4.84
CA ILE A 173 8.53 -14.26 -4.39
C ILE A 173 8.79 -14.84 -2.99
N PRO A 174 9.93 -15.51 -2.76
CA PRO A 174 10.31 -15.98 -1.44
C PRO A 174 10.32 -14.86 -0.38
N GLY A 175 9.62 -15.09 0.72
CA GLY A 175 9.48 -14.15 1.82
C GLY A 175 8.19 -14.41 2.61
N THR A 176 8.09 -13.82 3.79
CA THR A 176 6.90 -13.90 4.64
C THR A 176 6.47 -12.51 5.09
N LEU A 177 5.16 -12.33 5.22
CA LEU A 177 4.55 -11.15 5.83
C LEU A 177 3.60 -11.63 6.94
N ASP A 178 4.02 -11.44 8.18
CA ASP A 178 3.28 -11.92 9.35
C ASP A 178 2.44 -10.78 9.92
N ILE A 179 1.12 -10.95 9.86
CA ILE A 179 0.13 -10.00 10.39
C ILE A 179 -0.82 -10.75 11.30
N ILE A 180 -0.94 -10.26 12.53
CA ILE A 180 -1.81 -10.81 13.56
C ILE A 180 -3.11 -10.00 13.56
N LEU A 181 -4.24 -10.70 13.41
CA LEU A 181 -5.57 -10.09 13.47
C LEU A 181 -6.22 -10.43 14.80
N GLU A 182 -6.72 -9.40 15.49
CA GLU A 182 -7.42 -9.52 16.76
C GLU A 182 -8.77 -8.80 16.68
N VAL A 183 -9.83 -9.46 17.16
CA VAL A 183 -11.12 -8.79 17.30
C VAL A 183 -11.04 -7.85 18.49
N THR A 184 -11.28 -6.58 18.21
CA THR A 184 -11.29 -5.53 19.21
C THR A 184 -12.73 -5.15 19.51
N ARG A 185 -13.25 -5.48 20.69
CA ARG A 185 -14.60 -5.09 21.10
C ARG A 185 -14.57 -3.63 21.53
N SER A 186 -15.27 -2.75 20.81
CA SER A 186 -15.53 -1.41 21.32
C SER A 186 -16.61 -1.53 22.41
N GLU A 187 -16.27 -1.17 23.64
CA GLU A 187 -17.24 -1.11 24.74
C GLU A 187 -18.27 0.02 24.54
N ASN A 188 -18.07 0.94 23.58
CA ASN A 188 -19.03 1.99 23.24
C ASN A 188 -19.02 2.33 21.73
N PRO A 189 -20.14 2.21 21.01
CA PRO A 189 -20.25 2.70 19.64
C PRO A 189 -20.20 4.23 19.66
N GLY A 190 -19.11 4.82 19.16
CA GLY A 190 -18.97 6.29 19.02
C GLY A 190 -17.78 6.92 19.73
N HIS A 191 -17.02 6.16 20.53
CA HIS A 191 -15.75 6.64 21.07
C HIS A 191 -14.57 6.04 20.29
N SER A 192 -13.79 6.91 19.63
CA SER A 192 -12.48 6.58 19.07
C SER A 192 -11.67 5.79 20.09
N PHE A 193 -10.99 4.75 19.62
CA PHE A 193 -10.36 3.70 20.42
C PHE A 193 -9.25 4.27 21.34
N ARG A 194 -9.64 4.88 22.47
CA ARG A 194 -8.72 5.55 23.42
C ARG A 194 -8.37 4.71 24.64
N LYS A 195 -8.69 3.42 24.64
CA LYS A 195 -8.33 2.52 25.75
C LYS A 195 -7.46 1.37 25.25
N SER A 196 -6.15 1.56 25.32
CA SER A 196 -5.26 0.51 25.82
C SER A 196 -3.95 1.11 26.30
N ASN A 197 -3.38 0.53 27.36
CA ASN A 197 -2.03 0.77 27.89
C ASN A 197 -0.90 0.40 26.88
N ARG A 198 -1.15 0.50 25.56
CA ARG A 198 -0.20 0.07 24.55
C ARG A 198 0.85 1.17 24.35
N ARG A 199 2.12 0.80 24.58
CA ARG A 199 3.31 1.63 24.35
C ARG A 199 3.56 2.00 22.88
N GLN A 200 2.70 1.55 21.95
CA GLN A 200 2.84 1.77 20.51
C GLN A 200 1.64 2.53 19.96
N PRO A 201 1.86 3.47 19.02
CA PRO A 201 0.78 4.25 18.41
C PRO A 201 -0.13 3.35 17.58
N LEU A 202 -1.45 3.57 17.72
CA LEU A 202 -2.49 2.86 17.01
C LEU A 202 -3.14 3.79 15.97
N CYS A 203 -3.25 3.33 14.72
CA CYS A 203 -3.89 4.06 13.64
C CYS A 203 -5.35 3.63 13.47
N GLU A 204 -6.30 4.56 13.56
CA GLU A 204 -7.69 4.29 13.20
C GLU A 204 -7.86 4.49 11.70
N ILE A 205 -8.27 3.45 10.98
CA ILE A 205 -8.37 3.47 9.51
C ILE A 205 -9.82 3.68 9.13
N ASP A 206 -10.06 4.72 8.32
CA ASP A 206 -11.38 5.04 7.82
C ASP A 206 -11.93 3.93 6.92
N GLU A 207 -13.19 3.57 7.16
CA GLU A 207 -13.99 2.69 6.32
C GLU A 207 -14.70 3.51 5.24
N PHE A 208 -14.70 3.01 4.00
CA PHE A 208 -15.49 3.55 2.90
C PHE A 208 -16.83 2.82 2.84
N VAL A 209 -17.74 3.24 3.72
CA VAL A 209 -19.06 2.60 3.88
C VAL A 209 -19.88 2.78 2.59
N PRO A 210 -20.52 1.72 2.05
CA PRO A 210 -21.48 1.87 0.97
C PRO A 210 -22.63 2.81 1.35
N GLU A 211 -23.14 3.54 0.36
CA GLU A 211 -24.41 4.25 0.48
C GLU A 211 -25.58 3.24 0.53
N CYS A 212 -25.83 2.65 1.69
CA CYS A 212 -26.97 1.77 1.92
C CYS A 212 -27.68 2.11 3.24
N ALA A 213 -29.01 2.08 3.21
CA ALA A 213 -29.84 2.60 4.30
C ALA A 213 -29.60 1.90 5.65
N HIS A 214 -29.29 0.61 5.65
CA HIS A 214 -29.08 -0.16 6.88
C HIS A 214 -27.70 0.10 7.54
N LEU A 215 -26.76 0.71 6.83
CA LEU A 215 -25.46 1.13 7.38
C LEU A 215 -25.38 2.64 7.66
N ALA A 216 -26.47 3.38 7.39
CA ALA A 216 -26.53 4.81 7.65
C ALA A 216 -26.42 5.08 9.17
N ARG A 217 -25.45 5.91 9.56
CA ARG A 217 -25.26 6.34 10.95
C ARG A 217 -25.60 7.82 11.09
N PRO A 218 -26.18 8.26 12.23
CA PRO A 218 -26.33 9.68 12.48
C PRO A 218 -24.94 10.34 12.53
N HIS A 219 -24.75 11.39 11.75
CA HIS A 219 -23.50 12.14 11.70
C HIS A 219 -23.40 13.01 12.97
N LEU A 220 -22.70 12.51 14.00
CA LEU A 220 -22.56 13.19 15.29
C LEU A 220 -21.35 14.14 15.36
N PHE A 221 -20.48 14.10 14.36
CA PHE A 221 -19.31 14.97 14.23
C PHE A 221 -18.99 15.20 12.75
N TYR A 222 -18.32 16.32 12.46
CA TYR A 222 -17.86 16.65 11.12
C TYR A 222 -16.33 16.53 11.05
N ALA A 223 -15.85 15.74 10.10
CA ALA A 223 -14.43 15.65 9.76
C ALA A 223 -14.29 15.82 8.25
N ASN A 224 -13.51 16.79 7.80
CA ASN A 224 -13.26 17.01 6.37
C ASN A 224 -12.04 16.21 5.94
N ARG A 225 -12.28 15.00 5.40
CA ARG A 225 -11.24 14.14 4.82
C ARG A 225 -11.49 14.02 3.32
N LEU A 226 -10.51 14.43 2.53
CA LEU A 226 -10.53 14.29 1.08
C LEU A 226 -9.64 13.13 0.66
N TYR A 227 -10.23 12.11 0.04
CA TYR A 227 -9.47 11.01 -0.55
C TYR A 227 -9.30 11.26 -2.06
N VAL A 228 -8.06 11.33 -2.52
CA VAL A 228 -7.72 11.55 -3.92
C VAL A 228 -7.08 10.27 -4.47
N TYR A 229 -7.71 9.66 -5.47
CA TYR A 229 -7.22 8.46 -6.15
C TYR A 229 -7.02 8.74 -7.64
N PRO A 230 -5.80 9.10 -8.08
CA PRO A 230 -5.49 9.20 -9.50
C PRO A 230 -5.80 7.87 -10.21
N ARG A 231 -6.68 7.88 -11.22
CA ARG A 231 -7.15 6.63 -11.88
C ARG A 231 -6.14 6.08 -12.86
N HIS A 232 -5.92 6.77 -13.98
CA HIS A 232 -4.96 6.37 -14.99
C HIS A 232 -4.61 7.56 -15.88
N LEU A 233 -3.37 7.58 -16.37
CA LEU A 233 -2.93 8.45 -17.47
C LEU A 233 -2.62 7.54 -18.65
N ARG A 234 -3.21 7.80 -19.82
CA ARG A 234 -2.93 7.05 -21.06
C ARG A 234 -2.33 8.01 -22.09
N TYR A 235 -1.10 7.72 -22.52
CA TYR A 235 -0.35 8.51 -23.51
C TYR A 235 0.13 7.64 -24.69
N ASP A 236 -0.48 6.47 -24.87
CA ASP A 236 -0.27 5.59 -26.02
C ASP A 236 -0.82 6.18 -27.33
N ALA A 237 -1.97 6.86 -27.28
CA ALA A 237 -2.64 7.41 -28.47
C ALA A 237 -2.25 8.86 -28.83
N GLN A 238 -1.43 9.53 -28.01
CA GLN A 238 -1.07 10.94 -28.23
C GLN A 238 0.06 11.10 -29.25
N LYS A 239 0.03 12.19 -30.03
CA LYS A 239 1.01 12.49 -31.09
C LYS A 239 1.83 13.77 -30.84
N ILE A 240 1.64 14.41 -29.69
CA ILE A 240 2.15 15.76 -29.39
C ILE A 240 3.62 15.72 -28.98
N PHE A 241 4.06 14.67 -28.29
CA PHE A 241 5.46 14.50 -27.89
C PHE A 241 5.93 13.04 -28.04
N PRO A 242 7.23 12.78 -28.23
CA PRO A 242 7.75 11.41 -28.27
C PRO A 242 7.53 10.71 -26.91
N LYS A 243 6.94 9.49 -26.95
CA LYS A 243 6.72 8.54 -25.83
C LYS A 243 7.02 9.07 -24.41
N ALA A 244 5.98 9.33 -23.61
CA ALA A 244 6.12 9.45 -22.16
C ALA A 244 6.57 8.12 -21.55
N ARG A 245 7.53 8.17 -20.63
CA ARG A 245 8.00 7.02 -19.84
C ARG A 245 8.20 7.46 -18.40
N ASN A 246 8.11 6.53 -17.46
CA ASN A 246 8.41 6.77 -16.03
C ASN A 246 7.61 7.93 -15.44
N LEU A 247 6.29 7.97 -15.69
CA LEU A 247 5.44 9.05 -15.23
C LEU A 247 5.20 8.96 -13.73
N ALA A 248 5.41 10.09 -13.06
CA ALA A 248 5.00 10.32 -11.69
C ALA A 248 3.86 11.34 -11.69
N VAL A 249 2.77 11.06 -10.97
CA VAL A 249 1.75 12.07 -10.69
C VAL A 249 2.04 12.63 -9.31
N CYS A 250 2.35 13.93 -9.28
CA CYS A 250 2.47 14.70 -8.05
C CYS A 250 1.13 15.36 -7.76
N VAL A 251 0.57 15.09 -6.59
CA VAL A 251 -0.65 15.72 -6.09
C VAL A 251 -0.25 16.77 -5.05
N GLU A 252 -0.63 18.01 -5.28
CA GLU A 252 -0.48 19.14 -4.36
C GLU A 252 -1.86 19.71 -4.05
N PHE A 253 -2.06 20.14 -2.81
CA PHE A 253 -3.18 21.00 -2.45
C PHE A 253 -2.66 22.44 -2.41
N ARG A 254 -3.37 23.38 -3.05
CA ARG A 254 -3.03 24.80 -3.07
C ARG A 254 -4.20 25.61 -2.57
N ASP A 255 -3.90 26.67 -1.83
CA ASP A 255 -4.89 27.58 -1.25
C ASP A 255 -5.33 28.69 -2.22
N SER A 256 -4.61 28.85 -3.34
CA SER A 256 -4.94 29.77 -4.42
C SER A 256 -4.36 29.29 -5.76
N ASP A 257 -4.89 29.85 -6.86
CA ASP A 257 -4.40 29.62 -8.22
C ASP A 257 -3.19 30.52 -8.57
N GLU A 258 -2.70 31.32 -7.63
CA GLU A 258 -1.57 32.22 -7.83
C GLU A 258 -0.28 31.42 -8.17
N PRO A 259 0.55 31.88 -9.14
CA PRO A 259 1.74 31.15 -9.55
C PRO A 259 2.73 30.87 -8.42
N ASN A 260 2.77 31.75 -7.41
CA ASN A 260 3.66 31.67 -6.26
C ASN A 260 2.99 31.07 -5.01
N ALA A 261 1.77 30.52 -5.14
CA ALA A 261 1.09 29.85 -4.04
C ALA A 261 1.91 28.66 -3.55
N HIS A 262 2.13 28.60 -2.23
CA HIS A 262 2.89 27.52 -1.61
C HIS A 262 1.92 26.46 -1.10
N PRO A 263 2.10 25.18 -1.46
CA PRO A 263 1.20 24.13 -0.98
C PRO A 263 1.32 23.99 0.55
N PRO A 264 0.21 24.07 1.31
CA PRO A 264 0.20 23.80 2.74
C PRO A 264 0.51 22.33 3.04
N GLN A 265 1.03 22.06 4.24
CA GLN A 265 1.23 20.70 4.74
C GLN A 265 -0.10 20.12 5.24
N CYS A 266 -0.89 19.55 4.34
CA CYS A 266 -2.22 19.01 4.66
C CYS A 266 -2.49 17.62 4.05
N ILE A 267 -1.52 17.02 3.36
CA ILE A 267 -1.64 15.67 2.82
C ILE A 267 -1.03 14.71 3.84
N TYR A 268 -1.74 13.65 4.22
CA TYR A 268 -1.20 12.65 5.16
C TYR A 268 0.10 12.04 4.61
N GLY A 269 1.17 12.14 5.40
CA GLY A 269 2.47 11.60 5.06
C GLY A 269 2.55 10.09 5.25
N LYS A 270 3.51 9.47 4.56
CA LYS A 270 3.85 8.05 4.76
C LYS A 270 4.77 7.89 5.99
N PRO A 271 4.82 6.71 6.63
CA PRO A 271 5.78 6.41 7.68
C PRO A 271 7.22 6.81 7.32
N GLY A 272 7.94 7.37 8.29
CA GLY A 272 9.29 7.93 8.08
C GLY A 272 9.29 9.35 7.51
N SER A 273 8.12 9.94 7.22
CA SER A 273 7.95 11.34 6.79
C SER A 273 7.16 12.15 7.84
N PRO A 274 7.07 13.49 7.73
CA PRO A 274 6.20 14.27 8.60
C PRO A 274 4.74 13.80 8.51
N VAL A 275 3.97 14.00 9.59
CA VAL A 275 2.52 13.63 9.64
C VAL A 275 1.76 14.21 8.46
N PHE A 276 2.10 15.44 8.06
CA PHE A 276 1.58 16.08 6.86
C PHE A 276 2.68 16.51 5.90
N THR A 277 2.51 16.19 4.63
CA THR A 277 3.36 16.62 3.52
C THR A 277 2.64 17.65 2.66
N ARG A 278 3.41 18.35 1.82
CA ARG A 278 2.90 19.34 0.85
C ARG A 278 2.46 18.69 -0.45
N CYS A 279 3.03 17.54 -0.76
CA CYS A 279 2.73 16.77 -1.96
C CYS A 279 2.70 15.27 -1.67
N ALA A 280 2.06 14.52 -2.55
CA ALA A 280 2.13 13.07 -2.61
C ALA A 280 2.39 12.61 -4.04
N ASN A 281 3.25 11.61 -4.21
CA ASN A 281 3.61 11.05 -5.51
C ASN A 281 3.04 9.65 -5.68
N THR A 282 2.54 9.34 -6.88
CA THR A 282 2.15 7.98 -7.26
C THR A 282 3.38 7.08 -7.48
N ALA A 283 3.20 5.77 -7.33
CA ALA A 283 4.20 4.81 -7.75
C ALA A 283 4.41 4.87 -9.28
N ILE A 284 5.64 4.61 -9.71
CA ILE A 284 6.09 4.74 -11.09
C ILE A 284 6.27 3.35 -11.71
N LEU A 285 5.81 3.20 -12.95
CA LEU A 285 6.04 2.01 -13.75
C LEU A 285 7.18 2.24 -14.73
N HIS A 286 8.27 1.51 -14.53
CA HIS A 286 9.47 1.69 -15.32
C HIS A 286 9.26 1.32 -16.79
N HIS A 287 9.52 2.29 -17.67
CA HIS A 287 9.42 2.18 -19.13
C HIS A 287 8.09 1.61 -19.62
N GLN A 288 7.07 1.59 -18.77
CA GLN A 288 5.75 1.20 -19.19
C GLN A 288 5.18 2.35 -20.00
N LEU A 289 4.99 2.08 -21.29
CA LEU A 289 4.02 2.82 -22.07
C LEU A 289 2.70 2.61 -21.33
N CYS A 290 2.00 3.68 -20.96
CA CYS A 290 0.60 3.55 -20.56
C CYS A 290 -0.14 2.99 -21.78
N GLY A 291 -0.27 1.67 -21.84
CA GLY A 291 -0.61 0.97 -23.06
C GLY A 291 -1.50 -0.21 -22.77
N GLY A 292 -2.54 -0.33 -23.61
CA GLY A 292 -3.07 -1.60 -24.08
C GLY A 292 -3.79 -2.47 -23.07
N GLY A 293 -5.09 -2.21 -22.95
CA GLY A 293 -6.12 -2.99 -22.27
C GLY A 293 -7.43 -2.24 -22.38
#